data_AF-A0AA36N671-F1
#
_entry.id   AF-A0AA36N671-F1
#
_cell.length_a   1.000
_cell.length_b   1.000
_cell.length_c   1.000
_cell.angle_alpha   90.00
_cell.angle_beta   90.00
_cell.angle_gamma   90.00
#
_symmetry.space_group_name_H-M   'P 1'
#
loop_
_entity.id
_entity.type
_entity.pdbx_description
1 polymer ?
#
loop_
_entity_poly.entity_id
_entity_poly.type
_entity_poly.pdbx_seq_one_letter_code
_entity_poly.pdbx_strand_id
1 'polypeptide(L)'
;MAATSKAKSRAPYVNLFDLPELMPGAQPSANPAQREEFEQRCRQLHRDEEKERLERQHEQSMTAAAREQASVSELQAMFPTLDADLIRVIHAEAPTPQEAVETLLALSVDDDQPRAATPPPLDMGMDDHEKFPVLTDAEGWQVVSQKLIDGKKEEDLGSAWCDRAKAVQHMPAAPVPQPAAPLPKRKAKKEESKEVEEDDILETDYDFRHRIGQNRAKARARFGRGAGRGNATRQSTEAEDEEEASVDGSSCTDWA
;
A
#
# COMPACT_ATOMS: atom_id res chain seq x y z
N MET A 1 9.02 -65.59 -9.41
CA MET A 1 9.28 -64.69 -10.55
C MET A 1 8.44 -63.44 -10.34
N ALA A 2 9.05 -62.31 -9.98
CA ALA A 2 8.34 -61.07 -9.68
C ALA A 2 8.37 -60.15 -10.92
N ALA A 3 7.19 -59.78 -11.42
CA ALA A 3 7.04 -58.84 -12.53
C ALA A 3 7.10 -57.40 -12.01
N THR A 4 8.10 -56.64 -12.43
CA THR A 4 8.21 -55.21 -12.12
C THR A 4 7.41 -54.40 -13.14
N SER A 5 6.33 -53.77 -12.70
CA SER A 5 5.54 -52.86 -13.52
C SER A 5 6.23 -51.49 -13.58
N LYS A 6 6.68 -51.09 -14.78
CA LYS A 6 7.20 -49.74 -15.04
C LYS A 6 6.06 -48.72 -14.98
N ALA A 7 6.07 -47.85 -13.97
CA ALA A 7 5.19 -46.69 -13.91
C ALA A 7 5.54 -45.72 -15.05
N LYS A 8 4.58 -45.45 -15.95
CA LYS A 8 4.70 -44.42 -16.98
C LYS A 8 4.45 -43.06 -16.31
N SER A 9 5.48 -42.24 -16.19
CA SER A 9 5.33 -40.84 -15.77
C SER A 9 4.46 -40.12 -16.80
N ARG A 10 3.28 -39.65 -16.37
CA ARG A 10 2.46 -38.74 -17.19
C ARG A 10 3.16 -37.39 -17.18
N ALA A 11 3.45 -36.84 -18.36
CA ALA A 11 3.94 -35.48 -18.47
C ALA A 11 2.92 -34.50 -17.85
N PRO A 12 3.38 -33.39 -17.25
CA PRO A 12 2.47 -32.37 -16.74
C PRO A 12 1.55 -31.88 -17.87
N TYR A 13 0.24 -31.99 -17.64
CA TYR A 13 -0.76 -31.48 -18.56
C TYR A 13 -0.92 -29.99 -18.30
N VAL A 14 -0.38 -29.17 -19.21
CA VAL A 14 -0.59 -27.72 -19.17
C VAL A 14 -1.93 -27.45 -19.84
N ASN A 15 -2.80 -26.73 -19.14
CA ASN A 15 -4.06 -26.27 -19.68
C ASN A 15 -3.79 -25.26 -20.79
N LEU A 16 -3.98 -25.66 -22.05
CA LEU A 16 -3.68 -24.81 -23.21
C LEU A 16 -4.58 -23.57 -23.28
N PHE A 17 -5.70 -23.57 -22.55
CA PHE A 17 -6.57 -22.39 -22.42
C PHE A 17 -5.95 -21.28 -21.56
N ASP A 18 -4.95 -21.60 -20.74
CA ASP A 18 -4.26 -20.61 -19.89
C ASP A 18 -3.02 -20.00 -20.57
N LEU A 19 -2.73 -20.42 -21.81
CA LEU A 19 -1.65 -19.85 -22.63
C LEU A 19 -2.26 -18.82 -23.60
N PRO A 20 -2.22 -17.52 -23.27
CA PRO A 20 -2.80 -16.49 -24.12
C PRO A 20 -2.22 -16.51 -25.53
N GLU A 21 -0.95 -16.91 -25.71
CA GLU A 21 -0.31 -17.01 -27.04
C GLU A 21 -0.96 -18.03 -27.99
N LEU A 22 -1.72 -18.98 -27.45
CA LEU A 22 -2.46 -19.99 -28.22
C LEU A 22 -3.92 -19.63 -28.45
N MET A 23 -4.42 -18.54 -27.85
CA MET A 23 -5.81 -18.13 -28.01
C MET A 23 -6.05 -17.43 -29.37
N PRO A 24 -7.13 -17.78 -30.10
CA PRO A 24 -7.57 -17.00 -31.25
C PRO A 24 -7.88 -15.57 -30.81
N GLY A 25 -7.14 -14.59 -31.34
CA GLY A 25 -7.23 -13.19 -30.91
C GLY A 25 -5.90 -12.61 -30.39
N ALA A 26 -5.06 -13.42 -29.76
CA ALA A 26 -3.77 -12.96 -29.23
C ALA A 26 -2.64 -13.01 -30.29
N GLN A 27 -2.83 -13.78 -31.37
CA GLN A 27 -1.82 -13.93 -32.42
C GLN A 27 -1.71 -12.67 -33.29
N PRO A 28 -0.51 -12.37 -33.84
CA PRO A 28 -0.32 -11.24 -34.75
C PRO A 28 -1.24 -11.27 -35.98
N SER A 29 -1.63 -12.47 -36.41
CA SER A 29 -2.53 -12.73 -37.55
C SER A 29 -4.02 -12.62 -37.22
N ALA A 30 -4.41 -12.40 -35.96
CA ALA A 30 -5.81 -12.33 -35.57
C ALA A 30 -6.52 -11.13 -36.19
N ASN A 31 -7.75 -11.33 -36.67
CA ASN A 31 -8.58 -10.27 -37.22
C ASN A 31 -9.09 -9.32 -36.11
N PRO A 32 -9.57 -8.11 -36.43
CA PRO A 32 -10.03 -7.15 -35.43
C PRO A 32 -11.13 -7.67 -34.50
N ALA A 33 -12.10 -8.41 -35.03
CA ALA A 33 -13.21 -8.98 -34.23
C ALA A 33 -12.72 -10.01 -33.20
N GLN A 34 -11.78 -10.88 -33.58
CA GLN A 34 -11.16 -11.86 -32.68
C GLN A 34 -10.34 -11.19 -31.59
N ARG A 35 -9.65 -10.08 -31.92
CA ARG A 35 -8.90 -9.30 -30.92
C ARG A 35 -9.82 -8.65 -29.90
N GLU A 36 -10.94 -8.08 -30.36
CA GLU A 36 -11.93 -7.49 -29.46
C GLU A 36 -12.55 -8.54 -28.53
N GLU A 37 -12.94 -9.70 -29.06
CA GLU A 37 -13.50 -10.78 -28.25
C GLU A 37 -12.49 -11.29 -27.21
N PHE A 38 -11.22 -11.44 -27.59
CA PHE A 38 -10.15 -11.79 -26.66
C PHE A 38 -10.01 -10.73 -25.56
N GLU A 39 -9.98 -9.44 -25.91
CA GLU A 39 -9.88 -8.36 -24.93
C GLU A 39 -11.07 -8.35 -23.96
N GLN A 40 -12.29 -8.56 -24.47
CA GLN A 40 -13.49 -8.67 -23.64
C GLN A 40 -13.38 -9.84 -22.64
N ARG A 41 -12.89 -11.01 -23.09
CA ARG A 41 -12.66 -12.17 -22.21
C ARG A 41 -11.60 -11.89 -21.15
N CYS A 42 -10.49 -11.24 -21.51
CA CYS A 42 -9.45 -10.85 -20.54
C CYS A 42 -10.01 -9.92 -19.46
N ARG A 43 -10.81 -8.91 -19.86
CA ARG A 43 -11.47 -8.01 -18.92
C ARG A 43 -12.47 -8.76 -18.02
N GLN A 44 -13.20 -9.71 -18.57
CA GLN A 44 -14.15 -10.52 -17.80
C GLN A 44 -13.42 -11.39 -16.77
N LEU A 45 -12.37 -12.10 -17.19
CA LEU A 45 -11.56 -12.94 -16.30
C LEU A 45 -10.96 -12.13 -15.15
N HIS A 46 -10.45 -10.93 -15.41
CA HIS A 46 -9.93 -10.05 -14.36
C HIS A 46 -10.99 -9.66 -13.33
N ARG A 47 -12.22 -9.33 -13.78
CA ARG A 47 -13.33 -9.02 -12.86
C ARG A 47 -13.72 -10.23 -12.02
N ASP A 48 -13.75 -11.41 -12.63
CA ASP A 48 -14.09 -12.66 -11.95
C ASP A 48 -13.01 -13.02 -10.92
N GLU A 49 -11.73 -12.85 -11.25
CA GLU A 49 -10.60 -13.05 -10.32
C GLU A 49 -10.62 -12.05 -9.15
N GLU A 50 -10.92 -10.77 -9.41
CA GLU A 50 -11.08 -9.78 -8.34
C GLU A 50 -12.23 -10.14 -7.41
N LYS A 51 -13.36 -10.59 -7.97
CA LYS A 51 -14.51 -11.05 -7.19
C LYS A 51 -14.16 -12.27 -6.35
N GLU A 52 -13.51 -13.28 -6.93
CA GLU A 52 -13.09 -14.46 -6.19
C GLU A 52 -12.08 -14.10 -5.08
N ARG A 53 -11.16 -13.16 -5.33
CA ARG A 53 -10.25 -12.66 -4.30
C ARG A 53 -10.99 -12.01 -3.14
N LEU A 54 -12.01 -11.20 -3.43
CA LEU A 54 -12.86 -10.59 -2.40
C LEU A 54 -13.64 -11.65 -1.61
N GLU A 55 -14.19 -12.66 -2.29
CA GLU A 55 -14.90 -13.78 -1.65
C GLU A 55 -13.95 -14.57 -0.75
N ARG A 56 -12.75 -14.93 -1.21
CA ARG A 56 -11.72 -15.60 -0.40
C ARG A 56 -11.30 -14.75 0.80
N GLN A 57 -11.13 -13.45 0.63
CA GLN A 57 -10.81 -12.54 1.75
C GLN A 57 -11.96 -12.49 2.77
N HIS A 58 -13.20 -12.43 2.30
CA HIS A 58 -14.37 -12.45 3.17
C HIS A 58 -14.46 -13.78 3.95
N GLU A 59 -14.28 -14.92 3.28
CA GLU A 59 -14.24 -16.25 3.92
C GLU A 59 -13.09 -16.37 4.94
N GLN A 60 -11.90 -15.88 4.61
CA GLN A 60 -10.76 -15.84 5.53
C GLN A 60 -11.06 -14.95 6.75
N SER A 61 -11.71 -13.80 6.55
CA SER A 61 -12.10 -12.93 7.67
C SER A 61 -13.16 -13.58 8.57
N MET A 62 -14.14 -14.27 7.99
CA MET A 62 -15.19 -14.99 8.72
C MET A 62 -14.64 -16.17 9.51
N THR A 63 -13.72 -16.93 8.91
CA THR A 63 -13.05 -18.06 9.57
C THR A 63 -12.09 -17.60 10.67
N ALA A 64 -11.38 -16.48 10.47
CA ALA A 64 -10.54 -15.86 11.49
C ALA A 64 -11.39 -15.38 12.69
N ALA A 65 -12.50 -14.68 12.43
CA ALA A 65 -13.42 -14.24 13.48
C ALA A 65 -14.04 -15.42 14.26
N ALA A 66 -14.41 -16.50 13.56
CA ALA A 66 -14.91 -17.71 14.22
C ALA A 66 -13.85 -18.40 15.09
N ARG A 67 -12.59 -18.42 14.63
CA ARG A 67 -11.45 -18.96 15.39
C ARG A 67 -11.16 -18.11 16.62
N GLU A 68 -11.23 -16.79 16.49
CA GLU A 68 -11.06 -15.84 17.59
C GLU A 68 -12.16 -15.99 18.65
N GLN A 69 -13.41 -16.17 18.23
CA GLN A 69 -14.51 -16.44 19.17
C GLN A 69 -14.31 -17.78 19.91
N ALA A 70 -13.77 -18.79 19.24
CA ALA A 70 -13.47 -20.08 19.87
C ALA A 70 -12.36 -19.95 20.94
N SER A 71 -11.30 -19.17 20.69
CA SER A 71 -10.24 -18.95 21.67
C SER A 71 -10.71 -18.12 22.87
N VAL A 72 -11.55 -17.12 22.66
CA VAL A 72 -12.16 -16.33 23.76
C VAL A 72 -13.04 -17.21 24.65
N SER A 73 -13.85 -18.10 24.05
CA SER A 73 -14.68 -19.06 24.79
C SER A 73 -13.84 -20.02 25.65
N GLU A 74 -12.71 -20.47 25.11
CA GLU A 74 -11.75 -21.32 25.84
C GLU A 74 -11.13 -20.58 27.04
N LEU A 75 -10.70 -19.32 26.87
CA LEU A 75 -10.20 -18.49 27.95
C LEU A 75 -11.25 -18.25 29.03
N GLN A 76 -12.50 -18.00 28.64
CA GLN A 76 -13.60 -17.82 29.59
C GLN A 76 -13.85 -19.09 30.44
N ALA A 77 -13.65 -20.27 29.86
CA ALA A 77 -13.74 -21.54 30.59
C ALA A 77 -12.57 -21.73 31.57
N MET A 78 -11.37 -21.23 31.26
CA MET A 78 -10.20 -21.28 32.14
C MET A 78 -10.28 -20.29 33.30
N PHE A 79 -10.94 -19.15 33.10
CA PHE A 79 -11.03 -18.06 34.07
C PHE A 79 -12.48 -17.66 34.39
N PRO A 80 -13.31 -18.57 34.96
CA PRO A 80 -14.74 -18.32 35.16
C PRO A 80 -15.06 -17.24 36.22
N THR A 81 -14.08 -16.84 37.02
CA THR A 81 -14.21 -15.77 38.03
C THR A 81 -13.93 -14.38 37.47
N LEU A 82 -13.24 -14.29 36.32
CA LEU A 82 -12.92 -13.02 35.65
C LEU A 82 -14.08 -12.59 34.75
N ASP A 83 -14.20 -11.27 34.56
CA ASP A 83 -15.20 -10.69 33.67
C ASP A 83 -14.94 -11.07 32.21
N ALA A 84 -16.00 -11.46 31.50
CA ALA A 84 -15.92 -11.90 30.11
C ALA A 84 -15.50 -10.75 29.18
N ASP A 85 -15.93 -9.52 29.48
CA ASP A 85 -15.54 -8.34 28.70
C ASP A 85 -14.05 -8.02 28.90
N LEU A 86 -13.53 -8.16 30.12
CA LEU A 86 -12.10 -8.04 30.40
C LEU A 86 -11.26 -9.08 29.63
N ILE A 87 -11.69 -10.34 29.60
CA ILE A 87 -11.00 -11.41 28.83
C ILE A 87 -10.94 -11.06 27.35
N ARG A 88 -12.03 -10.52 26.78
CA ARG A 88 -12.08 -10.10 25.36
C ARG A 88 -11.11 -8.97 25.07
N VAL A 89 -11.04 -7.96 25.95
CA VAL A 89 -10.12 -6.83 25.81
C VAL A 89 -8.67 -7.31 25.84
N ILE A 90 -8.31 -8.13 26.83
CA ILE A 90 -6.94 -8.66 26.95
C ILE A 90 -6.58 -9.54 25.75
N HIS A 91 -7.50 -10.37 25.28
CA HIS A 91 -7.27 -11.19 24.09
C HIS A 91 -7.07 -10.34 22.82
N ALA A 92 -7.82 -9.25 22.67
CA ALA A 92 -7.68 -8.34 21.53
C ALA A 92 -6.40 -7.49 21.57
N GLU A 93 -5.89 -7.19 22.77
CA GLU A 93 -4.64 -6.41 22.95
C GLU A 93 -3.38 -7.27 22.89
N ALA A 94 -3.46 -8.56 23.25
CA ALA A 94 -2.30 -9.43 23.28
C ALA A 94 -1.84 -9.82 21.86
N PRO A 95 -0.54 -9.68 21.52
CA PRO A 95 -0.03 -10.06 20.20
C PRO A 95 0.03 -11.58 20.01
N THR A 96 -0.02 -12.36 21.10
CA THR A 96 -0.08 -13.82 21.09
C THR A 96 -1.10 -14.34 22.10
N PRO A 97 -1.75 -15.49 21.84
CA PRO A 97 -2.71 -16.07 22.79
C PRO A 97 -2.05 -16.48 24.11
N GLN A 98 -0.76 -16.84 24.09
CA GLN A 98 0.01 -17.20 25.28
C GLN A 98 0.16 -16.00 26.24
N GLU A 99 0.44 -14.82 25.69
CA GLU A 99 0.57 -13.58 26.47
C GLU A 99 -0.75 -13.14 27.10
N ALA A 100 -1.88 -13.39 26.40
CA ALA A 100 -3.21 -13.19 27.00
C ALA A 100 -3.41 -14.09 28.23
N VAL A 101 -3.03 -15.38 28.14
CA VAL A 101 -3.11 -16.33 29.26
C VAL A 101 -2.21 -15.88 30.42
N GLU A 102 -0.97 -15.47 30.14
CA GLU A 102 -0.03 -15.00 31.16
C GLU A 102 -0.55 -13.75 31.88
N THR A 103 -1.16 -12.82 31.14
CA THR A 103 -1.78 -11.61 31.69
C THR A 103 -2.99 -11.95 32.56
N LEU A 104 -3.86 -12.85 32.10
CA LEU A 104 -5.02 -13.31 32.87
C LEU A 104 -4.61 -14.07 34.14
N LEU A 105 -3.53 -14.87 34.07
CA LEU A 105 -2.94 -15.53 35.24
C LEU A 105 -2.42 -14.50 36.25
N ALA A 106 -1.69 -13.48 35.80
CA ALA A 106 -1.20 -12.42 36.69
C ALA A 106 -2.34 -11.72 37.44
N LEU A 107 -3.42 -11.36 36.73
CA LEU A 107 -4.59 -10.73 37.34
C LEU A 107 -5.33 -11.64 38.32
N SER A 108 -5.39 -12.95 38.04
CA SER A 108 -6.04 -13.92 38.94
C SER A 108 -5.29 -14.11 40.27
N VAL A 109 -3.96 -13.92 40.28
CA VAL A 109 -3.15 -14.03 41.50
C VAL A 109 -3.34 -12.81 42.41
N ASP A 110 -3.54 -11.62 41.83
CA ASP A 110 -3.73 -10.38 42.57
C ASP A 110 -5.10 -10.30 43.29
N ASP A 111 -6.13 -10.99 42.78
CA ASP A 111 -7.48 -10.94 43.36
C ASP A 111 -7.59 -11.70 44.70
N ASP A 112 -6.71 -12.67 44.94
CA ASP A 112 -6.61 -13.39 46.21
C ASP A 112 -5.87 -12.60 47.30
N GLN A 113 -5.29 -11.44 46.97
CA GLN A 113 -4.67 -10.58 47.96
C GLN A 113 -5.78 -9.86 48.75
N PRO A 114 -5.96 -10.15 50.06
CA PRO A 114 -7.01 -9.52 50.86
C PRO A 114 -6.80 -8.02 50.80
N ARG A 115 -7.71 -7.31 50.12
CA ARG A 115 -7.69 -5.86 49.96
C ARG A 115 -7.54 -5.21 51.33
N ALA A 116 -6.31 -4.93 51.72
CA ALA A 116 -6.01 -4.11 52.87
C ALA A 116 -6.73 -2.78 52.61
N ALA A 117 -7.53 -2.35 53.58
CA ALA A 117 -8.38 -1.17 53.50
C ALA A 117 -7.67 -0.06 52.71
N THR A 118 -8.29 0.37 51.60
CA THR A 118 -7.79 1.41 50.71
C THR A 118 -7.14 2.51 51.54
N PRO A 119 -5.81 2.72 51.43
CA PRO A 119 -5.17 3.79 52.16
C PRO A 119 -5.86 5.10 51.77
N PRO A 120 -6.11 6.00 52.73
CA PRO A 120 -6.76 7.27 52.45
C PRO A 120 -6.02 7.98 51.32
N PRO A 121 -6.75 8.62 50.38
CA PRO A 121 -6.16 9.27 49.22
C PRO A 121 -5.03 10.20 49.69
N LEU A 122 -3.80 9.83 49.34
CA LEU A 122 -2.64 10.62 49.66
C LEU A 122 -2.69 11.83 48.72
N ASP A 123 -3.05 12.96 49.29
CA ASP A 123 -2.90 14.25 48.62
C ASP A 123 -1.40 14.49 48.42
N MET A 124 -0.91 14.09 47.25
CA MET A 124 0.51 14.14 46.90
C MET A 124 1.00 15.59 46.66
N GLY A 125 0.14 16.61 46.82
CA GLY A 125 0.52 18.00 46.72
C GLY A 125 1.14 18.36 45.37
N MET A 126 0.72 17.68 44.30
CA MET A 126 1.22 17.92 42.94
C MET A 126 0.85 19.32 42.41
N ASP A 127 -0.08 20.01 43.07
CA ASP A 127 -0.46 21.40 42.77
C ASP A 127 0.50 22.44 43.40
N ASP A 128 1.49 22.00 44.20
CA ASP A 128 2.49 22.88 44.78
C ASP A 128 3.59 23.19 43.76
N HIS A 129 3.38 24.25 42.98
CA HIS A 129 4.30 24.75 41.97
C HIS A 129 5.67 25.20 42.55
N GLU A 130 5.78 25.42 43.86
CA GLU A 130 7.08 25.70 44.50
C GLU A 130 7.91 24.43 44.66
N LYS A 131 7.28 23.27 44.86
CA LYS A 131 7.96 21.97 44.98
C LYS A 131 8.20 21.30 43.64
N PHE A 132 7.32 21.52 42.67
CA PHE A 132 7.42 20.95 41.33
C PHE A 132 7.40 22.05 40.27
N PRO A 133 8.52 22.77 40.08
CA PRO A 133 8.62 23.81 39.07
C PRO A 133 8.36 23.21 37.68
N VAL A 134 7.55 23.91 36.91
CA VAL A 134 7.20 23.52 35.55
C VAL A 134 8.46 23.52 34.69
N LEU A 135 8.84 22.36 34.17
CA LEU A 135 9.95 22.22 33.23
C LEU A 135 9.57 22.91 31.92
N THR A 136 10.17 24.06 31.69
CA THR A 136 10.18 24.77 30.41
C THR A 136 11.49 24.43 29.70
N ASP A 137 11.41 24.15 28.40
CA ASP A 137 12.61 23.94 27.60
C ASP A 137 13.37 25.25 27.35
N ALA A 138 14.53 25.16 26.68
CA ALA A 138 15.36 26.34 26.38
C ALA A 138 14.68 27.36 25.46
N GLU A 139 13.58 26.99 24.82
CA GLU A 139 12.77 27.84 23.95
C GLU A 139 11.54 28.41 24.68
N GLY A 140 11.37 28.09 25.97
CA GLY A 140 10.27 28.55 26.81
C GLY A 140 8.96 27.78 26.60
N TRP A 141 8.98 26.65 25.89
CA TRP A 141 7.81 25.80 25.74
C TRP A 141 7.65 24.89 26.95
N GLN A 142 6.43 24.86 27.48
CA GLN A 142 6.05 23.99 28.57
C GLN A 142 5.70 22.60 28.02
N VAL A 143 6.37 21.57 28.54
CA VAL A 143 6.02 20.18 28.21
C VAL A 143 4.72 19.83 28.94
N VAL A 144 3.63 19.75 28.19
CA VAL A 144 2.32 19.36 28.73
C VAL A 144 2.36 17.88 29.11
N SER A 145 1.90 17.53 30.31
CA SER A 145 1.88 16.14 30.76
C SER A 145 0.88 15.32 29.93
N GLN A 146 1.27 14.10 29.54
CA GLN A 146 0.45 13.15 28.77
C GLN A 146 -0.97 13.00 29.37
N LYS A 147 -1.07 13.02 30.71
CA LYS A 147 -2.34 12.92 31.45
C LYS A 147 -3.31 14.05 31.14
N LEU A 148 -2.82 15.27 30.87
CA LEU A 148 -3.65 16.41 30.49
C LEU A 148 -4.19 16.26 29.06
N ILE A 149 -3.45 15.56 28.20
CA ILE A 149 -3.84 15.25 26.83
C ILE A 149 -4.90 14.13 26.82
N ASP A 150 -4.71 13.11 27.66
CA ASP A 150 -5.64 11.98 27.76
C ASP A 150 -6.97 12.35 28.44
N GLY A 151 -6.97 13.32 29.36
CA GLY A 151 -8.21 13.81 30.00
C GLY A 151 -9.11 14.67 29.12
N LYS A 152 -8.61 15.19 27.98
CA LYS A 152 -9.38 16.03 27.03
C LYS A 152 -9.62 15.33 25.68
N LYS A 153 -9.45 14.01 25.62
CA LYS A 153 -9.20 13.29 24.37
C LYS A 153 -10.41 13.10 23.44
N GLU A 154 -11.65 13.37 23.84
CA GLU A 154 -12.80 13.01 22.99
C GLU A 154 -13.50 14.16 22.26
N GLU A 155 -13.54 15.39 22.77
CA GLU A 155 -14.47 16.36 22.19
C GLU A 155 -13.91 17.22 21.04
N ASP A 156 -12.59 17.37 20.87
CA ASP A 156 -12.08 18.44 19.99
C ASP A 156 -10.89 18.10 19.05
N LEU A 157 -10.43 16.85 19.02
CA LEU A 157 -9.27 16.49 18.17
C LEU A 157 -9.61 16.27 16.68
N GLY A 158 -10.90 16.21 16.31
CA GLY A 158 -11.35 15.94 14.93
C GLY A 158 -12.07 17.09 14.22
N SER A 159 -12.69 18.01 14.97
CA SER A 159 -13.53 19.10 14.44
C SER A 159 -12.70 20.10 13.63
N ALA A 160 -11.59 20.59 14.21
CA ALA A 160 -10.78 21.65 13.64
C ALA A 160 -10.13 21.29 12.28
N TRP A 161 -9.78 20.02 12.07
CA TRP A 161 -9.21 19.57 10.80
C TRP A 161 -10.28 19.41 9.72
N CYS A 162 -11.47 18.91 10.11
CA CYS A 162 -12.63 18.80 9.23
C CYS A 162 -13.12 20.19 8.78
N ASP A 163 -13.13 21.17 9.68
CA ASP A 163 -13.51 22.54 9.39
C ASP A 163 -12.51 23.25 8.48
N ARG A 164 -11.21 23.01 8.66
CA ARG A 164 -10.18 23.48 7.71
C ARG A 164 -10.35 22.84 6.34
N ALA A 165 -10.63 21.54 6.24
CA ALA A 165 -10.87 20.88 4.96
C ALA A 165 -12.10 21.44 4.24
N LYS A 166 -13.20 21.69 4.97
CA LYS A 166 -14.41 22.34 4.44
C LYS A 166 -14.14 23.79 4.01
N ALA A 167 -13.32 24.54 4.74
CA ALA A 167 -12.96 25.90 4.38
C ALA A 167 -12.20 25.95 3.04
N VAL A 168 -11.37 24.95 2.74
CA VAL A 168 -10.62 24.86 1.48
C VAL A 168 -11.52 24.44 0.29
N GLN A 169 -12.66 23.79 0.53
CA GLN A 169 -13.61 23.40 -0.51
C GLN A 169 -14.17 24.60 -1.31
N HIS A 170 -14.25 25.77 -0.68
CA HIS A 170 -14.71 27.00 -1.32
C HIS A 170 -13.59 27.83 -1.96
N MET A 171 -12.33 27.42 -1.82
CA MET A 171 -11.22 28.11 -2.49
C MET A 171 -11.19 27.70 -3.98
N PRO A 172 -10.99 28.66 -4.91
CA PRO A 172 -10.92 28.34 -6.33
C PRO A 172 -9.77 27.35 -6.58
N ALA A 173 -10.05 26.32 -7.37
CA ALA A 173 -9.09 25.27 -7.69
C ALA A 173 -7.79 25.91 -8.20
N ALA A 174 -6.67 25.52 -7.59
CA ALA A 174 -5.37 25.95 -8.05
C ALA A 174 -5.20 25.61 -9.55
N PRO A 175 -4.56 26.49 -10.34
CA PRO A 175 -4.40 26.27 -11.77
C PRO A 175 -3.73 24.91 -11.99
N VAL A 176 -4.41 24.04 -12.73
CA VAL A 176 -3.91 22.70 -13.06
C VAL A 176 -2.58 22.87 -13.80
N PRO A 177 -1.47 22.29 -13.31
CA PRO A 177 -0.21 22.36 -14.02
C PRO A 177 -0.40 21.73 -15.40
N GLN A 178 -0.20 22.53 -16.45
CA GLN A 178 -0.37 22.07 -17.82
C GLN A 178 0.60 20.91 -18.09
N PRO A 179 0.14 19.82 -18.72
CA PRO A 179 0.99 18.69 -19.04
C PRO A 179 2.13 19.16 -19.94
N ALA A 180 3.37 18.99 -19.47
CA ALA A 180 4.55 19.30 -20.24
C ALA A 180 4.55 18.47 -21.53
N ALA A 181 4.83 19.14 -22.66
CA ALA A 181 4.78 18.55 -23.99
C ALA A 181 5.58 17.24 -24.12
N PRO A 182 5.09 16.27 -24.91
CA PRO A 182 5.72 14.96 -25.04
C PRO A 182 7.09 15.07 -25.71
N LEU A 183 8.14 14.65 -25.01
CA LEU A 183 9.49 14.54 -25.56
C LEU A 183 9.62 13.30 -26.47
N PRO A 184 10.40 13.38 -27.57
CA PRO A 184 10.50 12.32 -28.57
C PRO A 184 11.20 11.06 -28.03
N LYS A 185 10.56 9.91 -28.27
CA LYS A 185 11.02 8.57 -27.86
C LYS A 185 12.28 8.18 -28.62
N ARG A 186 13.43 8.09 -27.94
CA ARG A 186 14.66 7.47 -28.48
C ARG A 186 14.59 5.95 -28.29
N LYS A 187 14.85 5.21 -29.37
CA LYS A 187 14.86 3.74 -29.41
C LYS A 187 15.94 3.20 -28.45
N ALA A 188 15.52 2.47 -27.43
CA ALA A 188 16.42 1.82 -26.48
C ALA A 188 16.96 0.51 -27.09
N LYS A 189 18.29 0.41 -27.15
CA LYS A 189 19.03 -0.79 -27.51
C LYS A 189 19.04 -1.71 -26.28
N LYS A 190 18.49 -2.91 -26.43
CA LYS A 190 18.37 -3.96 -25.40
C LYS A 190 19.78 -4.46 -25.06
N GLU A 191 20.30 -4.05 -23.91
CA GLU A 191 21.50 -4.66 -23.32
C GLU A 191 21.10 -5.68 -22.25
N GLU A 192 21.85 -6.77 -22.29
CA GLU A 192 21.72 -8.06 -21.64
C GLU A 192 21.83 -7.93 -20.11
N SER A 193 20.75 -8.28 -19.42
CA SER A 193 20.68 -8.31 -17.96
C SER A 193 21.44 -9.52 -17.43
N LYS A 194 22.60 -9.26 -16.83
CA LYS A 194 23.35 -10.22 -16.04
C LYS A 194 22.62 -10.44 -14.72
N GLU A 195 22.07 -11.63 -14.58
CA GLU A 195 21.43 -12.19 -13.38
C GLU A 195 22.44 -12.16 -12.23
N VAL A 196 22.19 -11.29 -11.25
CA VAL A 196 22.90 -11.27 -9.96
C VAL A 196 21.88 -11.74 -8.94
N GLU A 197 22.16 -12.90 -8.39
CA GLU A 197 21.49 -13.53 -7.26
C GLU A 197 21.69 -12.61 -6.04
N GLU A 198 20.70 -11.76 -5.74
CA GLU A 198 20.69 -10.93 -4.54
C GLU A 198 19.68 -11.52 -3.57
N ASP A 199 20.19 -11.91 -2.39
CA ASP A 199 19.42 -12.36 -1.24
C ASP A 199 18.23 -11.42 -0.97
N ASP A 200 17.06 -12.01 -0.72
CA ASP A 200 15.79 -11.37 -0.34
C ASP A 200 15.90 -10.60 0.99
N ILE A 201 16.73 -9.57 1.02
CA ILE A 201 16.67 -8.52 2.02
C ILE A 201 15.49 -7.66 1.58
N LEU A 202 14.40 -7.71 2.34
CA LEU A 202 13.20 -6.91 2.15
C LEU A 202 13.58 -5.42 2.05
N GLU A 203 13.86 -4.93 0.84
CA GLU A 203 14.19 -3.53 0.57
C GLU A 203 13.03 -2.68 1.12
N THR A 204 13.35 -1.80 2.06
CA THR A 204 12.34 -0.89 2.61
C THR A 204 11.97 0.16 1.55
N ASP A 205 10.79 0.80 1.64
CA ASP A 205 10.37 1.84 0.68
C ASP A 205 11.40 2.99 0.57
N TYR A 206 12.15 3.23 1.64
CA TYR A 206 13.26 4.18 1.65
C TYR A 206 14.39 3.79 0.70
N ASP A 207 14.81 2.52 0.71
CA ASP A 207 15.89 1.99 -0.12
C ASP A 207 15.53 2.04 -1.60
N PHE A 208 14.27 1.70 -1.92
CA PHE A 208 13.74 1.76 -3.28
C PHE A 208 13.80 3.19 -3.84
N ARG A 209 13.31 4.18 -3.08
CA ARG A 209 13.38 5.60 -3.47
C ARG A 209 14.82 6.07 -3.62
N HIS A 210 15.70 5.64 -2.73
CA HIS A 210 17.11 6.03 -2.77
C HIS A 210 17.81 5.46 -4.01
N ARG A 211 17.57 4.18 -4.33
CA ARG A 211 18.10 3.49 -5.52
C ARG A 211 17.63 4.16 -6.82
N ILE A 212 16.35 4.52 -6.90
CA ILE A 212 15.81 5.30 -8.03
C ILE A 212 16.52 6.65 -8.16
N GLY A 213 16.70 7.37 -7.04
CA GLY A 213 17.40 8.65 -7.02
C GLY A 213 18.84 8.54 -7.54
N GLN A 214 19.58 7.53 -7.08
CA GLN A 214 20.94 7.25 -7.53
C GLN A 214 20.98 6.89 -9.02
N ASN A 215 20.06 6.04 -9.51
CA ASN A 215 19.98 5.69 -10.93
C ASN A 215 19.68 6.91 -11.79
N ARG A 216 18.82 7.82 -11.34
CA ARG A 216 18.53 9.07 -12.05
C ARG A 216 19.75 9.98 -12.13
N ALA A 217 20.52 10.11 -11.04
CA ALA A 217 21.75 10.88 -11.03
C ALA A 217 22.83 10.26 -11.96
N LYS A 218 23.01 8.94 -11.92
CA LYS A 218 23.93 8.20 -12.81
C LYS A 218 23.51 8.34 -14.28
N ALA A 219 22.23 8.20 -14.59
CA ALA A 219 21.70 8.40 -15.94
C ALA A 219 21.91 9.85 -16.41
N ARG A 220 21.70 10.84 -15.54
CA ARG A 220 21.98 12.25 -15.86
C ARG A 220 23.48 12.50 -16.06
N ALA A 221 24.37 11.85 -15.31
CA ALA A 221 25.80 11.96 -15.53
C ALA A 221 26.24 11.33 -16.87
N ARG A 222 25.68 10.17 -17.23
CA ARG A 222 26.00 9.44 -18.47
C ARG A 222 25.39 10.09 -19.72
N PHE A 223 24.16 10.56 -19.64
CA PHE A 223 23.37 11.01 -20.80
C PHE A 223 23.06 12.52 -20.79
N GLY A 224 23.30 13.22 -19.69
CA GLY A 224 22.96 14.65 -19.51
C GLY A 224 24.00 15.64 -20.04
N ARG A 225 25.07 15.17 -20.69
CA ARG A 225 25.99 16.05 -21.42
C ARG A 225 25.48 16.25 -22.85
N GLY A 226 24.54 17.17 -23.07
CA GLY A 226 24.15 17.44 -24.46
C GLY A 226 23.14 18.52 -24.79
N ALA A 227 22.45 19.13 -23.83
CA ALA A 227 21.47 20.18 -24.18
C ALA A 227 21.55 21.33 -23.19
N GLY A 228 22.18 22.44 -23.60
CA GLY A 228 21.98 23.72 -22.94
C GLY A 228 23.21 24.47 -22.45
N ARG A 229 24.41 24.24 -23.00
CA ARG A 229 25.49 25.22 -22.88
C ARG A 229 25.68 25.94 -24.22
N GLY A 230 24.97 27.05 -24.33
CA GLY A 230 25.21 28.24 -25.15
C GLY A 230 25.93 28.08 -26.49
N ASN A 231 25.20 28.32 -27.57
CA ASN A 231 25.76 29.09 -28.67
C ASN A 231 24.69 30.06 -29.20
N ALA A 232 24.63 31.24 -28.58
CA ALA A 232 24.00 32.40 -29.18
C ALA A 232 24.92 32.91 -30.31
N THR A 233 24.82 32.32 -31.49
CA THR A 233 25.38 32.88 -32.73
C THR A 233 24.22 33.44 -33.55
N ARG A 234 24.16 34.77 -33.59
CA ARG A 234 23.42 35.56 -34.59
C ARG A 234 23.91 35.21 -35.99
N GLN A 235 22.99 34.88 -36.90
CA GLN A 235 23.03 35.10 -38.36
C GLN A 235 21.59 34.81 -38.83
N SER A 236 20.72 35.77 -39.15
CA SER A 236 20.64 36.63 -40.36
C SER A 236 20.69 35.86 -41.68
N THR A 237 19.84 36.31 -42.62
CA THR A 237 19.62 35.94 -44.05
C THR A 237 18.61 34.81 -44.27
N GLU A 238 17.38 35.11 -44.72
CA GLU A 238 16.98 35.36 -46.15
C GLU A 238 17.22 34.10 -46.99
N ALA A 239 16.36 33.64 -47.88
CA ALA A 239 15.10 34.05 -48.47
C ALA A 239 14.51 32.77 -49.13
N GLU A 240 13.22 32.83 -49.52
CA GLU A 240 12.60 32.25 -50.74
C GLU A 240 12.89 30.74 -51.05
N ASP A 241 11.93 29.89 -51.39
CA ASP A 241 10.80 30.04 -52.29
C ASP A 241 9.98 28.73 -52.27
N GLU A 242 8.71 28.83 -52.72
CA GLU A 242 7.91 27.87 -53.52
C GLU A 242 8.05 26.33 -53.32
N GLU A 243 7.05 25.47 -53.40
CA GLU A 243 5.79 25.43 -54.15
C GLU A 243 5.00 24.21 -53.64
N GLU A 244 3.67 24.37 -53.50
CA GLU A 244 2.61 23.52 -54.07
C GLU A 244 2.88 22.03 -54.39
N ALA A 245 2.20 21.12 -53.67
CA ALA A 245 1.47 19.97 -54.23
C ALA A 245 0.66 19.34 -53.08
N SER A 246 -0.66 19.57 -53.01
CA SER A 246 -1.69 18.85 -53.78
C SER A 246 -1.53 17.33 -53.68
N VAL A 247 -2.47 16.69 -52.99
CA VAL A 247 -3.39 15.71 -53.59
C VAL A 247 -4.32 15.16 -52.51
N ASP A 248 -5.60 15.49 -52.70
CA ASP A 248 -6.80 14.86 -52.16
C ASP A 248 -6.79 13.33 -52.26
N GLY A 249 -7.38 12.66 -51.27
CA GLY A 249 -7.47 11.20 -51.25
C GLY A 249 -8.63 10.66 -50.43
N SER A 250 -9.84 11.11 -50.76
CA SER A 250 -11.13 10.52 -50.35
C SER A 250 -11.25 9.03 -50.66
N SER A 251 -11.65 8.23 -49.66
CA SER A 251 -12.70 7.18 -49.74
C SER A 251 -12.88 6.61 -48.32
N CYS A 252 -14.04 6.63 -47.66
CA CYS A 252 -15.41 6.27 -48.03
C CYS A 252 -15.55 4.82 -48.48
N THR A 253 -15.83 3.92 -47.54
CA THR A 253 -16.70 2.76 -47.77
C THR A 253 -17.40 2.37 -46.46
N ASP A 254 -18.67 2.79 -46.37
CA ASP A 254 -19.77 2.14 -45.64
C ASP A 254 -19.88 0.66 -46.00
N TRP A 255 -20.01 -0.23 -45.01
CA TRP A 255 -20.64 -1.54 -45.20
C TRP A 255 -21.61 -1.82 -44.05
N ALA A 256 -22.83 -2.17 -44.47
CA ALA A 256 -24.06 -2.35 -43.71
C ALA A 256 -24.12 -3.66 -42.90
#